data_AF-A0A9E5IQF4-F1
#
_entry.id   AF-A0A9E5IQF4-F1
#
_cell.length_a   1.000
_cell.length_b   1.000
_cell.length_c   1.000
_cell.angle_alpha   90.00
_cell.angle_beta   90.00
_cell.angle_gamma   90.00
#
_symmetry.space_group_name_H-M   'P 1'
#
loop_
_entity.id
_entity.type
_entity.pdbx_description
1 polymer ?
#
loop_
_entity_poly.entity_id
_entity_poly.type
_entity_poly.pdbx_seq_one_letter_code
_entity_poly.pdbx_strand_id
1 'polypeptide(L)'
;MMRVSIKFGHLVGAAVLASLSFATAEVRAQGAADELKLEEVTVTARKREESLQDVPLSITAFSAEAIEKAGIYDVRDLVRVSPNVVLQTTGGNGTGRFMPNLTFRGLQPSVPLPRSQTGAVFVDGNYVLGGVNAVNTNDVERVEVLRGPQNTYFGRNTFAGAINFLTRNPGDEVRAKLDLQTTSRANNAVNGSIEGPLASWLSGRLQVAARDKSGHYKALDGGRLGDESSTSFATTLYAKPTEKMWLRLRTSYQRDDDGPGQIINIMPTALGDTCGARFVDKGYNLAGTKRGFNIALPYFCGKIPTLEQLGESIVSTNTSLRPALLASVGAPNALIDAFINNTLGIELWNDVPKPNGLGLRRNIKMANLQGNYEFENGISVGVNFGYDDTRAG
;
A
#
# COMPACT_ATOMS: atom_id res chain seq x y z
N MET A 1 9.76 10.01 -18.70
CA MET A 1 9.32 8.67 -18.24
C MET A 1 9.04 7.85 -19.48
N MET A 2 9.61 6.66 -19.58
CA MET A 2 9.37 5.77 -20.72
C MET A 2 8.56 4.58 -20.23
N ARG A 3 7.41 4.34 -20.86
CA ARG A 3 6.55 3.19 -20.58
C ARG A 3 6.22 2.53 -21.92
N VAL A 4 6.44 1.22 -21.98
CA VAL A 4 6.10 0.40 -23.14
C VAL A 4 5.07 -0.61 -22.68
N SER A 5 3.90 -0.61 -23.30
CA SER A 5 2.82 -1.57 -23.05
C SER A 5 2.61 -2.39 -24.32
N ILE A 6 2.80 -3.69 -24.24
CA ILE A 6 2.60 -4.62 -25.34
C ILE A 6 1.39 -5.48 -25.00
N LYS A 7 0.37 -5.45 -25.85
CA LYS A 7 -0.82 -6.29 -25.75
C LYS A 7 -0.77 -7.31 -26.89
N PHE A 8 -0.93 -8.59 -26.56
CA PHE A 8 -1.08 -9.65 -27.55
C PHE A 8 -2.54 -10.12 -27.51
N GLY A 9 -3.23 -9.98 -28.65
CA GLY A 9 -4.54 -10.57 -28.89
C GLY A 9 -4.41 -11.70 -29.93
N HIS A 10 -5.11 -12.80 -29.68
CA HIS A 10 -5.15 -14.02 -30.50
C HIS A 10 -3.77 -14.64 -30.80
N LEU A 11 -3.31 -15.51 -29.90
CA LEU A 11 -2.32 -16.54 -30.23
C LEU A 11 -3.02 -17.68 -30.97
N VAL A 12 -3.29 -17.49 -32.27
CA VAL A 12 -3.38 -18.65 -33.17
C VAL A 12 -1.97 -19.22 -33.21
N GLY A 13 -1.82 -20.48 -32.79
CA GLY A 13 -0.53 -21.12 -32.58
C GLY A 13 0.42 -20.95 -33.78
N ALA A 14 1.47 -20.15 -33.58
CA ALA A 14 2.66 -20.17 -34.40
C ALA A 14 3.84 -19.74 -33.52
N ALA A 15 4.78 -20.65 -33.31
CA ALA A 15 6.08 -20.33 -32.76
C ALA A 15 6.76 -19.33 -33.71
N VAL A 16 7.00 -18.10 -33.24
CA VAL A 16 7.73 -17.09 -34.02
C VAL A 16 9.11 -16.89 -33.42
N LEU A 17 10.10 -17.48 -34.11
CA LEU A 17 11.49 -17.05 -34.10
C LEU A 17 11.55 -15.58 -34.51
N ALA A 18 12.06 -14.73 -33.63
CA ALA A 18 12.27 -13.32 -33.89
C ALA A 18 13.29 -13.13 -35.02
N SER A 19 12.82 -12.73 -36.20
CA SER A 19 13.64 -12.14 -37.25
C SER A 19 13.27 -10.66 -37.37
N LEU A 20 14.22 -9.80 -37.00
CA LEU A 20 14.11 -8.36 -37.18
C LEU A 20 14.19 -8.03 -38.67
N SER A 21 13.08 -7.65 -39.28
CA SER A 21 13.06 -6.98 -40.58
C SER A 21 12.41 -5.61 -40.42
N PHE A 22 13.20 -4.56 -40.65
CA PHE A 22 12.71 -3.19 -40.78
C PHE A 22 11.92 -3.07 -42.08
N ALA A 23 10.60 -2.96 -42.00
CA ALA A 23 9.74 -2.57 -43.11
C ALA A 23 9.19 -1.16 -42.86
N THR A 24 9.47 -0.26 -43.80
CA THR A 24 8.96 1.12 -43.85
C THR A 24 7.45 1.09 -44.08
N ALA A 25 6.68 1.62 -43.12
CA ALA A 25 5.23 1.74 -43.23
C ALA A 25 4.84 3.10 -43.85
N GLU A 26 4.16 3.05 -45.00
CA GLU A 26 3.41 4.16 -45.56
C GLU A 26 2.24 4.54 -44.64
N VAL A 27 2.16 5.82 -44.28
CA VAL A 27 1.08 6.40 -43.50
C VAL A 27 -0.13 6.62 -44.41
N ARG A 28 -1.12 5.72 -44.35
CA ARG A 28 -2.50 6.04 -44.77
C ARG A 28 -3.27 6.58 -43.58
N ALA A 29 -3.57 7.87 -43.63
CA ALA A 29 -4.52 8.51 -42.71
C ALA A 29 -5.94 8.04 -43.05
N GLN A 30 -6.50 7.16 -42.22
CA GLN A 30 -7.90 6.80 -42.26
C GLN A 30 -8.60 7.54 -41.12
N GLY A 31 -9.37 8.57 -41.46
CA GLY A 31 -10.16 9.33 -40.51
C GLY A 31 -11.22 8.44 -39.87
N ALA A 32 -11.04 8.14 -38.58
CA ALA A 32 -12.09 7.60 -37.74
C ALA A 32 -12.78 8.78 -37.04
N ALA A 33 -13.97 9.11 -37.51
CA ALA A 33 -14.94 9.82 -36.68
C ALA A 33 -15.43 8.81 -35.64
N ASP A 34 -14.70 8.67 -34.53
CA ASP A 34 -15.21 8.00 -33.34
C ASP A 34 -16.39 8.82 -32.83
N GLU A 35 -17.59 8.26 -32.92
CA GLU A 35 -18.74 8.73 -32.16
C GLU A 35 -18.30 8.84 -30.70
N LEU A 36 -18.39 10.05 -30.12
CA LEU A 36 -18.31 10.30 -28.68
C LEU A 36 -19.49 9.59 -28.00
N LYS A 37 -19.42 8.26 -27.90
CA LYS A 37 -20.27 7.50 -26.99
C LYS A 37 -19.74 7.78 -25.59
N LEU A 38 -20.56 8.43 -24.79
CA LEU A 38 -20.34 8.52 -23.35
C LEU A 38 -20.30 7.08 -22.82
N GLU A 39 -19.10 6.61 -22.46
CA GLU A 39 -18.94 5.33 -21.78
C GLU A 39 -19.66 5.39 -20.44
N GLU A 40 -20.60 4.48 -20.23
CA GLU A 40 -21.27 4.34 -18.95
C GLU A 40 -20.28 3.81 -17.92
N VAL A 41 -20.09 4.56 -16.82
CA VAL A 41 -19.18 4.17 -15.75
C VAL A 41 -19.97 3.39 -14.70
N THR A 42 -19.78 2.07 -14.66
CA THR A 42 -20.37 1.20 -13.64
C THR A 42 -19.57 1.23 -12.35
N VAL A 43 -20.26 1.26 -11.20
CA VAL A 43 -19.67 1.21 -9.86
C VAL A 43 -20.34 0.16 -8.98
N THR A 44 -19.63 -0.32 -7.96
CA THR A 44 -20.13 -1.31 -6.99
C THR A 44 -20.20 -0.76 -5.56
N ALA A 45 -20.36 0.55 -5.44
CA ALA A 45 -20.33 1.28 -4.16
C ALA A 45 -21.33 0.76 -3.11
N ARG A 46 -22.49 0.26 -3.55
CA ARG A 46 -23.54 -0.31 -2.68
C ARG A 46 -23.59 -1.84 -2.73
N LYS A 47 -22.47 -2.49 -3.06
CA LYS A 47 -22.36 -3.96 -3.25
C LYS A 47 -23.24 -4.52 -4.37
N ARG A 48 -23.72 -3.65 -5.27
CA ARG A 48 -24.42 -3.99 -6.53
C ARG A 48 -23.85 -3.14 -7.65
N GLU A 49 -23.82 -3.66 -8.86
CA GLU A 49 -23.39 -2.91 -10.05
C GLU A 49 -24.46 -1.90 -10.45
N GLU A 50 -24.06 -0.63 -10.57
CA GLU A 50 -24.94 0.49 -10.89
C GLU A 50 -24.23 1.53 -11.74
N SER A 51 -24.98 2.27 -12.55
CA SER A 51 -24.47 3.46 -13.23
C SER A 51 -24.03 4.51 -12.22
N LEU A 52 -22.86 5.11 -12.41
CA LEU A 52 -22.36 6.19 -11.55
C LEU A 52 -23.36 7.37 -11.47
N GLN A 53 -24.16 7.59 -12.52
CA GLN A 53 -25.17 8.67 -12.57
C GLN A 53 -26.36 8.42 -11.64
N ASP A 54 -26.67 7.14 -11.36
CA ASP A 54 -27.85 6.75 -10.57
C ASP A 54 -27.52 6.56 -9.08
N VAL A 55 -26.24 6.52 -8.71
CA VAL A 55 -25.83 6.33 -7.32
C VAL A 55 -25.88 7.66 -6.57
N PRO A 56 -26.69 7.79 -5.50
CA PRO A 56 -26.79 9.04 -4.71
C PRO A 56 -25.63 9.18 -3.71
N LEU A 57 -24.39 8.90 -4.15
CA LEU A 57 -23.18 8.95 -3.33
C LEU A 57 -22.10 9.77 -4.04
N SER A 58 -21.24 10.42 -3.27
CA SER A 58 -20.12 11.18 -3.80
C SER A 58 -18.96 10.26 -4.18
N ILE A 59 -19.04 9.66 -5.37
CA ILE A 59 -18.06 8.68 -5.87
C ILE A 59 -17.19 9.32 -6.96
N THR A 60 -15.93 8.89 -7.04
CA THR A 60 -15.07 9.09 -8.21
C THR A 60 -14.59 7.71 -8.64
N ALA A 61 -14.77 7.35 -9.90
CA ALA A 61 -14.32 6.07 -10.42
C ALA A 61 -13.25 6.29 -11.50
N PHE A 62 -12.17 5.53 -11.42
CA PHE A 62 -11.06 5.55 -12.37
C PHE A 62 -11.04 4.22 -13.11
N SER A 63 -11.23 4.24 -14.43
CA SER A 63 -11.09 3.05 -15.27
C SER A 63 -9.63 2.60 -15.36
N ALA A 64 -9.39 1.34 -15.74
CA ALA A 64 -8.04 0.84 -15.99
C ALA A 64 -7.27 1.75 -16.98
N GLU A 65 -7.92 2.21 -18.06
CA GLU A 65 -7.27 3.09 -19.03
C GLU A 65 -6.90 4.46 -18.43
N ALA A 66 -7.78 5.05 -17.62
CA ALA A 66 -7.49 6.29 -16.93
C ALA A 66 -6.32 6.13 -15.95
N ILE A 67 -6.28 5.02 -15.21
CA ILE A 67 -5.18 4.65 -14.30
C ILE A 67 -3.86 4.54 -15.06
N GLU A 68 -3.87 3.92 -16.23
CA GLU A 68 -2.67 3.77 -17.07
C GLU A 68 -2.19 5.10 -17.65
N LYS A 69 -3.10 5.89 -18.25
CA LYS A 69 -2.80 7.19 -18.85
C LYS A 69 -2.29 8.18 -17.83
N ALA A 70 -2.85 8.18 -16.62
CA ALA A 70 -2.43 9.05 -15.52
C ALA A 70 -1.17 8.55 -14.80
N GLY A 71 -0.70 7.33 -15.09
CA GLY A 71 0.46 6.74 -14.42
C GLY A 71 0.24 6.53 -12.92
N ILE A 72 -0.96 6.08 -12.54
CA ILE A 72 -1.33 5.81 -11.14
C ILE A 72 -0.88 4.40 -10.78
N TYR A 73 0.04 4.26 -9.81
CA TYR A 73 0.60 2.97 -9.41
C TYR A 73 0.19 2.50 -8.01
N ASP A 74 0.00 3.46 -7.12
CA ASP A 74 -0.38 3.22 -5.74
C ASP A 74 -1.45 4.21 -5.29
N VAL A 75 -1.91 4.06 -4.05
CA VAL A 75 -2.89 4.98 -3.46
C VAL A 75 -2.36 6.43 -3.41
N ARG A 76 -1.04 6.65 -3.28
CA ARG A 76 -0.46 8.00 -3.22
C ARG A 76 -0.65 8.74 -4.53
N ASP A 77 -0.51 8.04 -5.66
CA ASP A 77 -0.77 8.60 -6.98
C ASP A 77 -2.26 8.87 -7.19
N LEU A 78 -3.10 7.94 -6.74
CA LEU A 78 -4.56 8.03 -6.85
C LEU A 78 -5.13 9.24 -6.10
N VAL A 79 -4.68 9.48 -4.86
CA VAL A 79 -5.20 10.61 -4.08
C VAL A 79 -4.80 11.97 -4.67
N ARG A 80 -3.68 12.06 -5.40
CA ARG A 80 -3.26 13.32 -6.05
C ARG A 80 -4.21 13.75 -7.16
N VAL A 81 -4.94 12.82 -7.76
CA VAL A 81 -5.94 13.08 -8.81
C VAL A 81 -7.38 12.92 -8.31
N SER A 82 -7.56 12.59 -7.03
CA SER A 82 -8.88 12.42 -6.42
C SER A 82 -9.28 13.66 -5.62
N PRO A 83 -10.40 14.33 -5.96
CA PRO A 83 -10.82 15.54 -5.26
C PRO A 83 -11.23 15.25 -3.80
N ASN A 84 -10.81 16.11 -2.88
CA ASN A 84 -11.12 16.04 -1.45
C ASN A 84 -10.65 14.76 -0.74
N VAL A 85 -9.60 14.13 -1.27
CA VAL A 85 -8.90 13.01 -0.62
C VAL A 85 -7.43 13.35 -0.53
N VAL A 86 -6.85 13.20 0.66
CA VAL A 86 -5.43 13.47 0.90
C VAL A 86 -4.85 12.29 1.67
N LEU A 87 -3.67 11.85 1.26
CA LEU A 87 -2.89 10.89 2.03
C LEU A 87 -1.79 11.63 2.77
N GLN A 88 -1.91 11.69 4.10
CA GLN A 88 -0.90 12.29 4.95
C GLN A 88 -0.05 11.19 5.59
N THR A 89 1.26 11.36 5.65
CA THR A 89 2.15 10.51 6.44
C THR A 89 2.45 11.19 7.77
N THR A 90 2.23 10.49 8.87
CA THR A 90 2.44 11.04 10.22
C THR A 90 3.92 11.34 10.45
N GLY A 91 4.26 12.54 10.93
CA GLY A 91 5.66 12.94 11.22
C GLY A 91 6.30 13.88 10.20
N GLY A 92 5.53 14.39 9.24
CA GLY A 92 5.99 15.34 8.23
C GLY A 92 6.57 14.65 7.01
N ASN A 93 5.95 14.88 5.84
CA ASN A 93 6.46 14.87 4.45
C ASN A 93 7.60 13.92 4.01
N GLY A 94 7.96 12.86 4.73
CA GLY A 94 8.96 11.91 4.24
C GLY A 94 8.31 10.82 3.40
N THR A 95 8.98 10.43 2.32
CA THR A 95 8.54 9.32 1.50
C THR A 95 8.84 8.01 2.21
N GLY A 96 7.89 7.08 2.14
CA GLY A 96 7.97 5.74 2.69
C GLY A 96 6.58 5.18 2.99
N ARG A 97 6.49 3.89 3.31
CA ARG A 97 5.23 3.19 3.62
C ARG A 97 4.90 3.22 5.12
N PHE A 98 5.20 4.34 5.79
CA PHE A 98 5.07 4.48 7.24
C PHE A 98 3.86 5.33 7.63
N MET A 99 3.04 4.80 8.54
CA MET A 99 1.90 5.49 9.19
C MET A 99 1.06 6.40 8.27
N PRO A 100 0.51 5.85 7.18
CA PRO A 100 -0.30 6.63 6.26
C PRO A 100 -1.69 6.89 6.86
N ASN A 101 -2.20 8.09 6.62
CA ASN A 101 -3.47 8.57 7.13
C ASN A 101 -4.31 9.10 5.96
N LEU A 102 -5.35 8.34 5.62
CA LEU A 102 -6.26 8.68 4.54
C LEU A 102 -7.32 9.65 5.05
N THR A 103 -7.26 10.88 4.57
CA THR A 103 -8.11 11.99 4.99
C THR A 103 -9.10 12.30 3.87
N PHE A 104 -10.39 12.25 4.18
CA PHE A 104 -11.45 12.65 3.26
C PHE A 104 -12.12 13.92 3.78
N ARG A 105 -12.26 14.94 2.92
CA ARG A 105 -12.93 16.21 3.27
C ARG A 105 -12.40 16.84 4.58
N GLY A 106 -11.11 16.69 4.86
CA GLY A 106 -10.46 17.20 6.08
C GLY A 106 -10.65 16.36 7.36
N LEU A 107 -11.39 15.25 7.29
CA LEU A 107 -11.59 14.36 8.45
C LEU A 107 -10.44 13.37 8.57
N GLN A 108 -9.63 13.57 9.61
CA GLN A 108 -8.53 12.68 10.01
C GLN A 108 -8.73 12.20 11.45
N PRO A 109 -8.22 11.02 11.82
CA PRO A 109 -8.17 10.62 13.22
C PRO A 109 -7.23 11.51 14.02
N SER A 110 -7.58 11.75 15.28
CA SER A 110 -6.76 12.51 16.23
C SER A 110 -5.42 11.83 16.52
N VAL A 111 -5.39 10.49 16.49
CA VAL A 111 -4.18 9.69 16.58
C VAL A 111 -4.16 8.68 15.42
N PRO A 112 -3.12 8.67 14.57
CA PRO A 112 -3.03 7.82 13.39
C PRO A 112 -2.63 6.38 13.75
N LEU A 113 -3.41 5.75 14.64
CA LEU A 113 -3.28 4.33 14.94
C LEU A 113 -4.07 3.50 13.92
N PRO A 114 -3.60 2.31 13.53
CA PRO A 114 -4.35 1.42 12.63
C PRO A 114 -5.79 1.14 13.10
N ARG A 115 -6.02 1.10 14.42
CA ARG A 115 -7.34 0.87 15.04
C ARG A 115 -8.28 2.08 15.05
N SER A 116 -7.78 3.26 14.67
CA SER A 116 -8.50 4.53 14.78
C SER A 116 -8.71 5.19 13.42
N GLN A 117 -8.54 4.47 12.32
CA GLN A 117 -8.66 5.03 10.97
C GLN A 117 -10.10 5.49 10.66
N THR A 118 -10.21 6.68 10.05
CA THR A 118 -11.49 7.24 9.58
C THR A 118 -11.76 6.88 8.12
N GLY A 119 -10.73 6.51 7.36
CA GLY A 119 -10.83 6.06 5.98
C GLY A 119 -10.04 4.76 5.77
N ALA A 120 -10.56 3.88 4.91
CA ALA A 120 -9.97 2.57 4.66
C ALA A 120 -9.89 2.21 3.18
N VAL A 121 -9.07 1.20 2.89
CA VAL A 121 -8.87 0.64 1.55
C VAL A 121 -9.38 -0.79 1.51
N PHE A 122 -9.98 -1.13 0.37
CA PHE A 122 -10.57 -2.42 0.09
C PHE A 122 -10.08 -2.96 -1.25
N VAL A 123 -9.97 -4.28 -1.37
CA VAL A 123 -9.78 -4.97 -2.65
C VAL A 123 -10.99 -5.87 -2.87
N ASP A 124 -11.70 -5.67 -3.98
CA ASP A 124 -12.94 -6.36 -4.31
C ASP A 124 -13.94 -6.36 -3.13
N GLY A 125 -14.02 -5.24 -2.42
CA GLY A 125 -14.90 -5.06 -1.27
C GLY A 125 -14.43 -5.66 0.06
N ASN A 126 -13.27 -6.34 0.11
CA ASN A 126 -12.66 -6.89 1.33
C ASN A 126 -11.66 -5.90 1.94
N TYR A 127 -11.70 -5.76 3.27
CA TYR A 127 -10.83 -4.84 3.99
C TYR A 127 -9.37 -5.29 3.89
N VAL A 128 -8.47 -4.33 3.65
CA VAL A 128 -7.02 -4.61 3.52
C VAL A 128 -6.29 -4.27 4.82
N LEU A 129 -5.65 -5.28 5.43
CA LEU A 129 -4.72 -5.10 6.54
C LEU A 129 -3.43 -4.44 6.03
N GLY A 130 -2.90 -3.49 6.80
CA GLY A 130 -1.78 -2.66 6.35
C GLY A 130 -2.18 -1.44 5.51
N GLY A 131 -3.48 -1.27 5.21
CA GLY A 131 -4.08 -0.04 4.69
C GLY A 131 -3.56 0.37 3.32
N VAL A 132 -3.46 1.68 3.10
CA VAL A 132 -3.16 2.27 1.77
C VAL A 132 -1.83 1.80 1.14
N ASN A 133 -0.88 1.34 1.94
CA ASN A 133 0.45 1.00 1.46
C ASN A 133 0.50 -0.46 0.94
N ALA A 134 -0.52 -1.26 1.24
CA ALA A 134 -0.57 -2.68 0.95
C ALA A 134 -1.20 -3.00 -0.42
N VAL A 135 -1.69 -1.99 -1.15
CA VAL A 135 -2.41 -2.17 -2.41
C VAL A 135 -1.76 -1.37 -3.53
N ASN A 136 -1.50 -2.05 -4.64
CA ASN A 136 -1.03 -1.46 -5.90
C ASN A 136 -2.15 -1.52 -6.95
N THR A 137 -2.05 -0.70 -8.00
CA THR A 137 -3.01 -0.70 -9.13
C THR A 137 -2.66 -1.68 -10.24
N ASN A 138 -1.58 -2.45 -10.10
CA ASN A 138 -1.20 -3.46 -11.07
C ASN A 138 -2.25 -4.60 -10.98
N ASP A 139 -3.11 -4.76 -12.00
CA ASP A 139 -4.25 -5.71 -12.08
C ASP A 139 -5.63 -5.22 -11.64
N VAL A 140 -5.84 -3.90 -11.64
CA VAL A 140 -7.17 -3.34 -11.38
C VAL A 140 -7.94 -3.10 -12.67
N GLU A 141 -9.22 -3.40 -12.63
CA GLU A 141 -10.18 -3.02 -13.67
C GLU A 141 -10.64 -1.58 -13.46
N ARG A 142 -10.88 -1.20 -12.21
CA ARG A 142 -11.20 0.16 -11.80
C ARG A 142 -10.89 0.40 -10.34
N VAL A 143 -10.82 1.66 -9.97
CA VAL A 143 -10.73 2.10 -8.57
C VAL A 143 -11.87 3.06 -8.27
N GLU A 144 -12.60 2.78 -7.19
CA GLU A 144 -13.72 3.58 -6.72
C GLU A 144 -13.33 4.32 -5.44
N VAL A 145 -13.47 5.65 -5.44
CA VAL A 145 -13.19 6.52 -4.30
C VAL A 145 -14.50 7.07 -3.78
N LEU A 146 -14.95 6.55 -2.64
CA LEU A 146 -16.18 6.91 -1.97
C LEU A 146 -15.90 7.95 -0.89
N ARG A 147 -16.54 9.12 -0.99
CA ARG A 147 -16.33 10.26 -0.06
C ARG A 147 -17.52 10.42 0.87
N GLY A 148 -17.27 10.46 2.17
CA GLY A 148 -18.27 10.51 3.22
C GLY A 148 -18.51 9.14 3.89
N PRO A 149 -19.40 9.06 4.89
CA PRO A 149 -19.59 7.85 5.69
C PRO A 149 -20.00 6.63 4.87
N GLN A 150 -19.24 5.54 4.98
CA GLN A 150 -19.48 4.27 4.28
C GLN A 150 -19.68 3.07 5.24
N ASN A 151 -19.99 3.33 6.51
CA ASN A 151 -20.06 2.29 7.53
C ASN A 151 -21.04 1.15 7.21
N THR A 152 -22.12 1.45 6.50
CA THR A 152 -23.15 0.48 6.12
C THR A 152 -22.63 -0.61 5.19
N TYR A 153 -21.78 -0.26 4.22
CA TYR A 153 -21.28 -1.20 3.20
C TYR A 153 -19.84 -1.66 3.44
N PHE A 154 -19.06 -0.87 4.17
CA PHE A 154 -17.61 -1.08 4.33
C PHE A 154 -17.15 -1.17 5.80
N GLY A 155 -18.05 -0.99 6.77
CA GLY A 155 -17.78 -1.26 8.19
C GLY A 155 -17.14 -0.10 8.96
N ARG A 156 -16.63 -0.40 10.16
CA ARG A 156 -16.32 0.61 11.20
C ARG A 156 -15.26 1.66 10.86
N ASN A 157 -14.34 1.39 9.92
CA ASN A 157 -13.17 2.22 9.64
C ASN A 157 -13.35 3.15 8.42
N THR A 158 -14.60 3.44 8.03
CA THR A 158 -14.92 4.22 6.81
C THR A 158 -15.85 5.40 7.07
N PHE A 159 -15.73 6.03 8.25
CA PHE A 159 -16.55 7.19 8.61
C PHE A 159 -16.32 8.40 7.69
N ALA A 160 -15.08 8.62 7.25
CA ALA A 160 -14.71 9.71 6.36
C ALA A 160 -14.82 9.30 4.88
N GLY A 161 -14.57 8.02 4.56
CA GLY A 161 -14.63 7.50 3.19
C GLY A 161 -14.02 6.12 3.04
N ALA A 162 -14.03 5.62 1.81
CA ALA A 162 -13.44 4.33 1.44
C ALA A 162 -12.83 4.42 0.02
N ILE A 163 -11.77 3.66 -0.23
CA ILE A 163 -11.25 3.41 -1.57
C ILE A 163 -11.36 1.92 -1.85
N ASN A 164 -12.04 1.53 -2.92
CA ASN A 164 -12.21 0.14 -3.32
C ASN A 164 -11.50 -0.11 -4.64
N PHE A 165 -10.55 -1.03 -4.64
CA PHE A 165 -9.82 -1.49 -5.81
C PHE A 165 -10.52 -2.73 -6.35
N LEU A 166 -11.09 -2.65 -7.55
CA LEU A 166 -11.74 -3.79 -8.18
C LEU A 166 -10.79 -4.41 -9.18
N THR A 167 -10.48 -5.68 -8.99
CA THR A 167 -9.51 -6.39 -9.80
C THR A 167 -10.17 -7.10 -10.97
N ARG A 168 -9.43 -7.23 -12.06
CA ARG A 168 -9.95 -7.70 -13.35
C ARG A 168 -10.34 -9.18 -13.32
N ASN A 169 -11.50 -9.48 -13.90
CA ASN A 169 -11.91 -10.85 -14.20
C ASN A 169 -11.26 -11.32 -15.52
N PRO A 170 -10.83 -12.60 -15.62
CA PRO A 170 -10.40 -13.17 -16.90
C PRO A 170 -11.56 -13.19 -17.90
N GLY A 171 -11.25 -12.86 -19.15
CA GLY A 171 -12.19 -12.99 -20.27
C GLY A 171 -12.17 -14.37 -20.92
N ASP A 172 -13.01 -14.51 -21.93
CA ASP A 172 -13.19 -15.77 -22.69
C ASP A 172 -12.20 -15.91 -23.87
N GLU A 173 -11.27 -14.96 -23.99
CA GLU A 173 -10.22 -14.94 -25.00
C GLU A 173 -8.85 -14.96 -24.37
N VAL A 174 -7.89 -15.63 -25.02
CA VAL A 174 -6.50 -15.56 -24.61
C VAL A 174 -5.95 -14.16 -24.83
N ARG A 175 -5.52 -13.50 -23.76
CA ARG A 175 -4.91 -12.17 -23.78
C ARG A 175 -3.65 -12.17 -22.92
N ALA A 176 -2.58 -11.57 -23.45
CA ALA A 176 -1.36 -11.33 -22.69
C ALA A 176 -0.98 -9.86 -22.74
N LYS A 177 -0.41 -9.37 -21.64
CA LYS A 177 0.04 -8.00 -21.50
C LYS A 177 1.39 -7.96 -20.79
N LEU A 178 2.32 -7.17 -21.33
CA LEU A 178 3.59 -6.84 -20.70
C LEU A 178 3.74 -5.32 -20.67
N ASP A 179 3.88 -4.76 -19.47
CA ASP A 179 4.19 -3.36 -19.22
C ASP A 179 5.60 -3.24 -18.65
N LEU A 180 6.45 -2.49 -19.34
CA LEU A 180 7.78 -2.12 -18.87
C LEU A 180 7.83 -0.61 -18.65
N GLN A 181 8.42 -0.19 -17.54
CA GLN A 181 8.56 1.21 -17.20
C GLN A 181 9.94 1.50 -16.63
N THR A 182 10.47 2.65 -17.05
CA THR A 182 11.64 3.27 -16.42
C THR A 182 11.50 4.78 -16.35
N THR A 183 12.22 5.39 -15.41
CA THR A 183 12.19 6.84 -15.15
C THR A 183 13.59 7.38 -14.90
N SER A 184 13.76 8.70 -15.04
CA SER A 184 15.06 9.38 -14.83
C SER A 184 15.58 9.30 -13.40
N ARG A 185 14.74 8.91 -12.43
CA ARG A 185 15.13 8.72 -11.03
C ARG A 185 15.17 7.25 -10.60
N ALA A 186 15.35 6.33 -11.55
CA ALA A 186 15.45 4.89 -11.31
C ALA A 186 14.26 4.33 -10.48
N ASN A 187 13.05 4.74 -10.88
CA ASN A 187 11.81 4.07 -10.50
C ASN A 187 11.37 3.23 -11.70
N ASN A 188 11.62 1.92 -11.60
CA ASN A 188 11.44 0.92 -12.65
C ASN A 188 10.32 -0.03 -12.25
N ALA A 189 9.51 -0.45 -13.23
CA ALA A 189 8.46 -1.42 -13.00
C ALA A 189 8.33 -2.39 -14.19
N VAL A 190 8.00 -3.63 -13.88
CA VAL A 190 7.65 -4.68 -14.84
C VAL A 190 6.33 -5.28 -14.37
N ASN A 191 5.32 -5.28 -15.24
CA ASN A 191 4.05 -5.96 -14.98
C ASN A 191 3.75 -6.91 -16.13
N GLY A 192 3.43 -8.15 -15.83
CA GLY A 192 3.03 -9.17 -16.79
C GLY A 192 1.69 -9.75 -16.41
N SER A 193 0.82 -9.99 -17.38
CA SER A 193 -0.38 -10.78 -17.16
C SER A 193 -0.72 -11.64 -18.37
N ILE A 194 -1.31 -12.80 -18.11
CA ILE A 194 -1.89 -13.68 -19.11
C ILE A 194 -3.24 -14.16 -18.60
N GLU A 195 -4.24 -14.18 -19.47
CA GLU A 195 -5.59 -14.66 -19.18
C GLU A 195 -6.15 -15.43 -20.37
N GLY A 196 -7.19 -16.21 -20.11
CA GLY A 196 -7.98 -16.88 -21.14
C GLY A 196 -8.87 -17.99 -20.59
N PRO A 197 -9.63 -18.65 -21.48
CA PRO A 197 -10.48 -19.77 -21.11
C PRO A 197 -9.64 -21.00 -20.76
N LEU A 198 -9.98 -21.67 -19.65
CA LEU A 198 -9.46 -22.98 -19.26
C LEU A 198 -10.44 -24.09 -19.63
N ALA A 199 -11.74 -23.77 -19.66
CA ALA A 199 -12.85 -24.58 -20.16
C ALA A 199 -13.99 -23.64 -20.62
N SER A 200 -15.07 -24.19 -21.17
CA SER A 200 -16.24 -23.39 -21.61
C SER A 200 -16.90 -22.58 -20.50
N TRP A 201 -16.81 -23.04 -19.26
CA TRP A 201 -17.41 -22.41 -18.08
C TRP A 201 -16.37 -21.84 -17.11
N LEU A 202 -15.07 -21.92 -17.42
CA LEU A 202 -13.99 -21.56 -16.50
C LEU A 202 -12.90 -20.79 -17.23
N SER A 203 -12.58 -19.60 -16.74
CA SER A 203 -11.50 -18.76 -17.24
C SER A 203 -10.49 -18.47 -16.13
N GLY A 204 -9.23 -18.30 -16.52
CA GLY A 204 -8.11 -18.12 -15.61
C GLY A 204 -7.27 -16.90 -15.97
N ARG A 205 -6.66 -16.27 -14.96
CA ARG A 205 -5.72 -15.17 -15.11
C ARG A 205 -4.56 -15.35 -14.14
N LEU A 206 -3.35 -15.11 -14.63
CA LEU A 206 -2.14 -15.00 -13.85
C LEU A 206 -1.54 -13.61 -14.08
N GLN A 207 -1.13 -12.96 -13.00
CA GLN A 207 -0.45 -11.67 -13.01
C GLN A 207 0.78 -11.71 -12.12
N VAL A 208 1.85 -11.07 -12.59
CA VAL A 208 3.09 -10.85 -11.86
C VAL A 208 3.50 -9.39 -12.00
N ALA A 209 4.04 -8.82 -10.95
CA ALA A 209 4.57 -7.47 -10.97
C ALA A 209 5.82 -7.36 -10.11
N ALA A 210 6.76 -6.54 -10.56
CA ALA A 210 7.94 -6.16 -9.81
C ALA A 210 8.17 -4.66 -9.99
N ARG A 211 8.51 -3.99 -8.89
CA ARG A 211 8.85 -2.58 -8.89
C ARG A 211 10.07 -2.36 -8.02
N ASP A 212 10.98 -1.56 -8.51
CA ASP A 212 12.16 -1.09 -7.79
C ASP A 212 12.26 0.43 -7.92
N LYS A 213 12.42 1.11 -6.80
CA LYS A 213 12.61 2.56 -6.74
C LYS A 213 13.85 2.84 -5.92
N SER A 214 14.83 3.47 -6.56
CA SER A 214 16.02 3.97 -5.86
C SER A 214 15.68 5.12 -4.90
N GLY A 215 16.25 5.07 -3.70
CA GLY A 215 16.10 6.13 -2.70
C GLY A 215 16.60 7.48 -3.22
N HIS A 216 15.93 8.58 -2.89
CA HIS A 216 16.24 9.90 -3.48
C HIS A 216 17.12 10.78 -2.58
N TYR A 217 17.34 10.38 -1.34
CA TYR A 217 18.04 11.17 -0.34
C TYR A 217 19.32 10.44 0.06
N LYS A 218 20.31 11.22 0.49
CA LYS A 218 21.58 10.70 0.97
C LYS A 218 21.70 11.00 2.45
N ALA A 219 21.95 9.96 3.24
CA ALA A 219 22.24 10.07 4.66
C ALA A 219 23.65 10.62 4.90
N LEU A 220 23.93 11.05 6.14
CA LEU A 220 25.24 11.60 6.53
C LEU A 220 26.37 10.58 6.40
N ASP A 221 26.07 9.30 6.60
CA ASP A 221 26.99 8.17 6.39
C ASP A 221 27.18 7.80 4.91
N GLY A 222 26.52 8.52 4.00
CA GLY A 222 26.58 8.31 2.57
C GLY A 222 25.60 7.28 2.00
N GLY A 223 24.83 6.60 2.85
CA GLY A 223 23.77 5.68 2.44
C GLY A 223 22.61 6.37 1.71
N ARG A 224 21.82 5.62 0.94
CA ARG A 224 20.59 6.15 0.31
C ARG A 224 19.38 5.93 1.24
N LEU A 225 18.43 6.85 1.19
CA LEU A 225 17.17 6.77 1.94
C LEU A 225 15.96 6.85 1.00
N GLY A 226 14.90 6.13 1.35
CA GLY A 226 13.59 6.14 0.68
C GLY A 226 13.50 5.24 -0.55
N ASP A 227 14.35 4.23 -0.64
CA ASP A 227 14.22 3.13 -1.60
C ASP A 227 13.02 2.24 -1.25
N GLU A 228 12.32 1.77 -2.27
CA GLU A 228 11.14 0.91 -2.15
C GLU A 228 11.24 -0.22 -3.17
N SER A 229 11.00 -1.45 -2.74
CA SER A 229 10.93 -2.62 -3.61
C SER A 229 9.67 -3.43 -3.34
N SER A 230 8.94 -3.78 -4.40
CA SER A 230 7.75 -4.61 -4.32
C SER A 230 7.76 -5.70 -5.38
N THR A 231 7.42 -6.90 -4.96
CA THR A 231 7.12 -8.01 -5.87
C THR A 231 5.75 -8.57 -5.53
N SER A 232 4.93 -8.85 -6.53
CA SER A 232 3.61 -9.42 -6.32
C SER A 232 3.24 -10.42 -7.39
N PHE A 233 2.42 -11.38 -7.01
CA PHE A 233 1.72 -12.25 -7.95
C PHE A 233 0.25 -12.35 -7.56
N ALA A 234 -0.60 -12.55 -8.55
CA ALA A 234 -2.01 -12.83 -8.34
C ALA A 234 -2.51 -13.87 -9.35
N THR A 235 -3.41 -14.74 -8.88
CA THR A 235 -4.11 -15.72 -9.69
C THR A 235 -5.60 -15.54 -9.49
N THR A 236 -6.36 -15.48 -10.57
CA THR A 236 -7.82 -15.40 -10.55
C THR A 236 -8.40 -16.55 -11.38
N LEU A 237 -9.34 -17.28 -10.79
CA LEU A 237 -10.22 -18.22 -11.46
C LEU A 237 -11.63 -17.65 -11.44
N TYR A 238 -12.30 -17.67 -12.59
CA TYR A 238 -13.65 -17.18 -12.75
C TYR A 238 -14.48 -18.23 -13.47
N ALA A 239 -15.48 -18.75 -12.78
CA ALA A 239 -16.36 -19.79 -13.27
C ALA A 239 -17.76 -19.22 -13.51
N LYS A 240 -18.35 -19.59 -14.64
CA LYS A 240 -19.76 -19.36 -14.99
C LYS A 240 -20.42 -20.71 -15.26
N PRO A 241 -20.78 -21.48 -14.23
CA PRO A 241 -21.39 -22.80 -14.42
C PRO A 241 -22.72 -22.73 -15.18
N THR A 242 -23.45 -21.61 -15.05
CA THR A 242 -24.67 -21.28 -15.78
C THR A 242 -24.65 -19.79 -16.13
N GLU A 243 -25.58 -19.33 -16.97
CA GLU A 243 -25.72 -17.90 -17.30
C GLU A 243 -26.14 -17.04 -16.09
N LYS A 244 -26.81 -17.64 -15.10
CA LYS A 244 -27.33 -16.97 -13.90
C LYS A 244 -26.38 -17.04 -12.70
N MET A 245 -25.23 -17.69 -12.84
CA MET A 245 -24.32 -17.95 -11.73
C MET A 245 -22.88 -17.67 -12.13
N TRP A 246 -22.19 -16.90 -11.29
CA TRP A 246 -20.75 -16.79 -11.37
C TRP A 246 -20.09 -17.04 -10.01
N LEU A 247 -18.90 -17.63 -10.05
CA LEU A 247 -18.01 -17.84 -8.93
C LEU A 247 -16.64 -17.30 -9.27
N ARG A 248 -15.99 -16.68 -8.30
CA ARG A 248 -14.66 -16.09 -8.48
C ARG A 248 -13.78 -16.42 -7.30
N LEU A 249 -12.62 -17.00 -7.57
CA LEU A 249 -11.56 -17.19 -6.58
C LEU A 249 -10.34 -16.39 -7.03
N ARG A 250 -9.89 -15.45 -6.20
CA ARG A 250 -8.64 -14.73 -6.41
C ARG A 250 -7.70 -14.96 -5.23
N THR A 251 -6.46 -15.29 -5.51
CA THR A 251 -5.38 -15.33 -4.51
C THR A 251 -4.27 -14.40 -4.93
N SER A 252 -3.65 -13.70 -3.98
CA SER A 252 -2.51 -12.84 -4.27
C SER A 252 -1.51 -12.83 -3.13
N TYR A 253 -0.26 -12.62 -3.49
CA TYR A 253 0.84 -12.43 -2.57
C TYR A 253 1.63 -11.21 -2.99
N GLN A 254 2.04 -10.41 -2.01
CA GLN A 254 2.95 -9.30 -2.20
C GLN A 254 4.03 -9.34 -1.15
N ARG A 255 5.26 -9.07 -1.56
CA ARG A 255 6.40 -8.80 -0.69
C ARG A 255 6.89 -7.40 -0.96
N ASP A 256 6.96 -6.62 0.12
CA ASP A 256 7.60 -5.32 0.15
C ASP A 256 8.90 -5.43 0.95
N ASP A 257 9.96 -4.80 0.43
CA ASP A 257 11.28 -4.69 1.03
C ASP A 257 11.77 -3.26 0.78
N ASP A 258 11.46 -2.38 1.71
CA ASP A 258 11.79 -0.97 1.64
C ASP A 258 12.97 -0.68 2.58
N GLY A 259 13.92 0.11 2.11
CA GLY A 259 14.98 0.64 2.95
C GLY A 259 14.49 1.71 3.93
N PRO A 260 15.41 2.32 4.69
CA PRO A 260 15.05 3.37 5.64
C PRO A 260 14.42 4.56 4.91
N GLY A 261 13.19 4.92 5.30
CA GLY A 261 12.51 6.11 4.77
C GLY A 261 13.20 7.41 5.21
N GLN A 262 12.97 8.50 4.47
CA GLN A 262 13.48 9.83 4.83
C GLN A 262 12.57 10.55 5.86
N ILE A 263 12.17 9.88 6.94
CA ILE A 263 11.40 10.54 8.01
C ILE A 263 12.29 10.66 9.24
N ILE A 264 12.79 11.88 9.45
CA ILE A 264 13.45 12.31 10.68
C ILE A 264 12.36 12.92 11.55
N ASN A 265 11.57 12.10 12.24
CA ASN A 265 10.71 12.66 13.28
C ASN A 265 11.60 13.00 14.47
N ILE A 266 11.99 14.27 14.60
CA ILE A 266 12.47 14.78 15.89
C ILE A 266 11.19 15.03 16.69
N MET A 267 10.73 14.02 17.44
CA MET A 267 9.68 14.23 18.43
C MET A 267 10.33 14.95 19.62
N PRO A 268 10.06 16.24 19.86
CA PRO A 268 10.35 16.80 21.16
C PRO A 268 9.28 16.21 22.08
N THR A 269 9.63 15.14 22.77
CA THR A 269 8.95 14.62 23.97
C THR A 269 7.53 14.08 23.80
N ALA A 270 7.42 12.75 23.72
CA ALA A 270 6.21 12.03 24.12
C ALA A 270 6.13 11.80 25.66
N LEU A 271 7.08 12.33 26.44
CA LEU A 271 7.26 11.94 27.84
C LEU A 271 7.05 13.03 28.90
N GLY A 272 6.69 14.27 28.52
CA GLY A 272 6.33 15.30 29.50
C GLY A 272 7.49 16.11 30.08
N ASP A 273 8.65 16.11 29.44
CA ASP A 273 9.76 16.97 29.81
C ASP A 273 9.68 18.27 29.02
N THR A 274 9.35 19.37 29.69
CA THR A 274 9.45 20.70 29.11
C THR A 274 10.83 21.29 29.39
N CYS A 275 11.25 22.27 28.57
CA CYS A 275 12.44 23.09 28.78
C CYS A 275 12.52 23.84 30.12
N GLY A 276 11.56 23.65 31.02
CA GLY A 276 11.56 24.21 32.37
C GLY A 276 12.12 23.27 33.45
N ALA A 277 12.66 22.09 33.11
CA ALA A 277 13.11 21.07 34.07
C ALA A 277 12.03 20.70 35.12
N ARG A 278 10.74 20.91 34.80
CA ARG A 278 9.63 20.55 35.67
C ARG A 278 9.03 19.23 35.21
N PHE A 279 9.10 18.26 36.11
CA PHE A 279 8.43 16.97 35.99
C PHE A 279 6.92 17.17 35.83
N VAL A 280 6.32 16.48 34.85
CA VAL A 280 4.89 16.18 34.90
C VAL A 280 4.73 14.85 35.64
N ASP A 281 4.24 14.92 36.88
CA ASP A 281 3.96 13.74 37.71
C ASP A 281 2.95 12.83 36.99
N LYS A 282 3.38 11.61 36.61
CA LYS A 282 2.51 10.61 35.96
C LYS A 282 1.71 9.77 36.95
N GLY A 283 1.74 10.13 38.24
CA GLY A 283 0.96 9.53 39.30
C GLY A 283 1.63 8.35 40.00
N TYR A 284 0.95 7.87 41.05
CA TYR A 284 1.38 6.76 41.89
C TYR A 284 0.75 5.46 41.39
N ASN A 285 1.44 4.33 41.58
CA ASN A 285 0.82 3.01 41.43
C ASN A 285 -0.21 2.78 42.58
N LEU A 286 -1.00 1.70 42.48
CA LEU A 286 -1.99 1.31 43.51
C LEU A 286 -1.38 1.03 44.90
N ALA A 287 -0.06 0.96 45.01
CA ALA A 287 0.69 0.79 46.25
C ALA A 287 1.34 2.09 46.75
N GLY A 288 1.01 3.25 46.16
CA GLY A 288 1.53 4.55 46.59
C GLY A 288 2.98 4.85 46.16
N THR A 289 3.56 4.08 45.25
CA THR A 289 4.92 4.31 44.71
C THR A 289 4.85 5.14 43.42
N LYS A 290 5.68 6.18 43.29
CA LYS A 290 5.75 7.01 42.07
C LYS A 290 6.17 6.16 40.87
N ARG A 291 5.45 6.26 39.75
CA ARG A 291 5.84 5.60 38.48
C ARG A 291 6.71 6.55 37.63
N GLY A 292 7.96 6.17 37.40
CA GLY A 292 8.82 6.78 36.38
C GLY A 292 10.12 5.99 36.19
N PHE A 293 10.52 5.75 34.95
CA PHE A 293 11.89 5.38 34.61
C PHE A 293 12.61 6.64 34.13
N ASN A 294 13.75 6.96 34.74
CA ASN A 294 14.62 8.07 34.34
C ASN A 294 15.41 7.68 33.11
N ILE A 295 15.14 8.34 31.98
CA ILE A 295 16.11 8.46 30.90
C ILE A 295 16.38 9.95 30.76
N ALA A 296 17.49 10.42 31.33
CA ALA A 296 17.96 11.78 31.08
C ALA A 296 18.48 11.84 29.64
N LEU A 297 17.58 12.09 28.68
CA LEU A 297 17.98 12.47 27.34
C LEU A 297 18.49 13.93 27.42
N PRO A 298 19.66 14.26 26.86
CA PRO A 298 20.11 15.63 26.81
C PRO A 298 19.15 16.43 25.90
N TYR A 299 18.38 17.33 26.49
CA TYR A 299 17.54 18.27 25.76
C TYR A 299 18.31 19.58 25.56
N PHE A 300 18.21 20.16 24.37
CA PHE A 300 18.75 21.49 24.09
C PHE A 300 17.63 22.51 24.14
N CYS A 301 17.70 23.44 25.09
CA CYS A 301 16.76 24.53 25.23
C CYS A 301 17.44 25.83 24.77
N GLY A 302 16.92 26.43 23.70
CA GLY A 302 17.51 27.61 23.06
C GLY A 302 18.08 27.29 21.68
N LYS A 303 19.29 27.77 21.38
CA LYS A 303 19.95 27.49 20.10
C LYS A 303 20.27 26.00 20.00
N ILE A 304 19.89 25.41 18.87
CA ILE A 304 20.33 24.07 18.47
C ILE A 304 21.86 24.09 18.45
N PRO A 305 22.55 23.21 19.21
CA PRO A 305 24.00 23.19 19.22
C PRO A 305 24.54 22.79 17.86
N THR A 306 25.72 23.30 17.54
CA THR A 306 26.48 22.89 16.34
C THR A 306 27.02 21.47 16.53
N LEU A 307 27.25 20.72 15.43
CA LEU A 307 27.77 19.35 15.51
C LEU A 307 29.06 19.24 16.34
N GLU A 308 29.90 20.27 16.29
CA GLU A 308 31.16 20.36 17.01
C GLU A 308 30.96 20.46 18.53
N GLN A 309 29.86 21.07 18.98
CA GLN A 309 29.48 21.18 20.40
C GLN A 309 28.83 19.91 20.95
N LEU A 310 28.40 19.00 20.08
CA LEU A 310 27.70 17.77 20.44
C LEU A 310 28.65 16.59 20.64
N GLY A 311 29.91 16.72 20.20
CA GLY A 311 30.90 15.64 20.20
C GLY A 311 30.51 14.46 19.30
N GLU A 312 31.33 13.41 19.27
CA GLU A 312 31.09 12.19 18.47
C GLU A 312 29.90 11.35 18.96
N SER A 313 29.18 11.81 19.99
CA SER A 313 28.18 11.03 20.73
C SER A 313 26.72 11.38 20.40
N ILE A 314 26.46 12.18 19.35
CA ILE A 314 25.10 12.41 18.87
C ILE A 314 24.90 11.72 17.53
N VAL A 315 24.50 10.46 17.62
CA VAL A 315 23.74 9.80 16.58
C VAL A 315 22.34 9.58 17.12
N SER A 316 21.40 10.35 16.59
CA SER A 316 19.97 10.08 16.73
C SER A 316 19.44 9.67 15.36
N THR A 317 18.70 8.57 15.40
CA THR A 317 17.88 7.91 14.38
C THR A 317 18.50 7.24 13.16
N ASN A 318 19.82 7.20 12.95
CA ASN A 318 20.43 6.11 12.17
C ASN A 318 21.96 6.05 12.32
N THR A 319 22.45 4.86 12.72
CA THR A 319 23.83 4.35 12.65
C THR A 319 24.58 4.23 14.00
N SER A 320 24.70 2.98 14.47
CA SER A 320 25.45 2.46 15.64
C SER A 320 24.88 2.70 17.05
N LEU A 321 24.47 1.60 17.70
CA LEU A 321 24.11 1.53 19.11
C LEU A 321 25.36 1.50 19.99
N ARG A 322 25.78 2.65 20.49
CA ARG A 322 26.49 2.72 21.77
C ARG A 322 25.91 3.89 22.57
N PRO A 323 24.91 3.63 23.44
CA PRO A 323 24.39 4.69 24.30
C PRO A 323 25.54 5.15 25.20
N ALA A 324 25.94 6.43 25.10
CA ALA A 324 27.11 6.98 25.80
C ALA A 324 27.05 6.74 27.32
N LEU A 325 25.85 6.79 27.90
CA LEU A 325 25.61 6.45 29.29
C LEU A 325 25.94 4.98 29.60
N LEU A 326 25.48 4.06 28.75
CA LEU A 326 25.75 2.63 28.91
C LEU A 326 27.21 2.27 28.63
N ALA A 327 27.85 2.97 27.70
CA ALA A 327 29.29 2.88 27.48
C ALA A 327 30.08 3.39 28.70
N SER A 328 29.63 4.46 29.34
CA SER A 328 30.29 5.05 30.53
C SER A 328 30.25 4.14 31.77
N VAL A 329 29.32 3.19 31.83
CA VAL A 329 29.23 2.16 32.87
C VAL A 329 29.76 0.79 32.42
N GLY A 330 30.49 0.74 31.29
CA GLY A 330 31.11 -0.50 30.78
C GLY A 330 30.14 -1.50 30.15
N ALA A 331 28.89 -1.10 29.90
CA ALA A 331 27.84 -1.97 29.38
C ALA A 331 27.19 -1.43 28.08
N PRO A 332 27.97 -1.05 27.05
CA PRO A 332 27.48 -0.33 25.86
C PRO A 332 26.39 -1.05 25.08
N ASN A 333 26.27 -2.37 25.23
CA ASN A 333 25.28 -3.21 24.55
C ASN A 333 24.14 -3.68 25.46
N ALA A 334 24.04 -3.24 26.72
CA ALA A 334 23.09 -3.80 27.69
C ALA A 334 21.63 -3.85 27.21
N LEU A 335 21.18 -2.86 26.43
CA LEU A 335 19.83 -2.85 25.84
C LEU A 335 19.71 -3.80 24.64
N ILE A 336 20.75 -3.92 23.81
CA ILE A 336 20.79 -4.90 22.72
C ILE A 336 20.76 -6.30 23.32
N ASP A 337 21.59 -6.54 24.32
CA ASP A 337 21.71 -7.83 24.97
C ASP A 337 20.40 -8.21 25.64
N ALA A 338 19.78 -7.27 26.37
CA ALA A 338 18.48 -7.49 26.98
C ALA A 338 17.40 -7.74 25.92
N PHE A 339 17.13 -6.80 25.01
CA PHE A 339 15.93 -6.84 24.16
C PHE A 339 16.11 -7.69 22.88
N ILE A 340 17.29 -7.71 22.29
CA ILE A 340 17.57 -8.47 21.05
C ILE A 340 18.12 -9.85 21.39
N ASN A 341 19.08 -9.96 22.30
CA ASN A 341 19.67 -11.25 22.65
C ASN A 341 18.91 -11.99 23.76
N ASN A 342 17.87 -11.38 24.33
CA ASN A 342 17.07 -11.94 25.43
C ASN A 342 17.94 -12.41 26.61
N THR A 343 19.02 -11.68 26.95
CA THR A 343 19.92 -12.07 28.04
C THR A 343 19.24 -12.02 29.42
N LEU A 344 18.06 -11.41 29.52
CA LEU A 344 17.21 -11.42 30.71
C LEU A 344 16.33 -12.67 30.84
N GLY A 345 16.35 -13.58 29.85
CA GLY A 345 15.63 -14.85 29.90
C GLY A 345 14.10 -14.70 29.92
N ILE A 346 13.56 -13.62 29.36
CA ILE A 346 12.11 -13.37 29.34
C ILE A 346 11.50 -14.21 28.22
N GLU A 347 10.70 -15.20 28.58
CA GLU A 347 10.10 -16.15 27.64
C GLU A 347 9.32 -15.46 26.51
N LEU A 348 8.55 -14.41 26.85
CA LEU A 348 7.81 -13.59 25.90
C LEU A 348 8.69 -12.97 24.80
N TRP A 349 9.96 -12.66 25.09
CA TRP A 349 10.86 -12.00 24.13
C TRP A 349 11.43 -12.96 23.09
N ASN A 350 11.28 -14.27 23.28
CA ASN A 350 11.60 -15.25 22.24
C ASN A 350 10.60 -15.21 21.09
N ASP A 351 9.37 -14.77 21.35
CA ASP A 351 8.28 -14.67 20.36
C ASP A 351 8.21 -13.29 19.69
N VAL A 352 8.99 -12.32 20.16
CA VAL A 352 9.04 -10.98 19.57
C VAL A 352 9.99 -10.98 18.37
N PRO A 353 9.55 -10.56 17.18
CA PRO A 353 10.43 -10.42 16.01
C PRO A 353 11.62 -9.50 16.33
N LYS A 354 12.83 -10.01 16.11
CA LYS A 354 14.06 -9.24 16.33
C LYS A 354 14.32 -8.33 15.13
N PRO A 355 14.64 -7.04 15.33
CA PRO A 355 15.02 -6.16 14.24
C PRO A 355 16.29 -6.69 13.56
N ASN A 356 16.21 -6.99 12.27
CA ASN A 356 17.33 -7.49 11.44
C ASN A 356 17.83 -6.44 10.43
N GLY A 357 17.21 -5.26 10.40
CA GLY A 357 17.51 -4.16 9.50
C GLY A 357 16.64 -2.94 9.79
N LEU A 358 16.92 -1.85 9.09
CA LEU A 358 16.14 -0.61 9.14
C LEU A 358 15.34 -0.49 7.85
N GLY A 359 14.04 -0.23 7.97
CA GLY A 359 13.14 -0.17 6.81
C GLY A 359 11.80 -0.81 7.09
N LEU A 360 11.09 -1.17 6.02
CA LEU A 360 9.85 -1.94 6.10
C LEU A 360 10.01 -3.22 5.30
N ARG A 361 9.90 -4.36 5.99
CA ARG A 361 9.67 -5.64 5.34
C ARG A 361 8.26 -6.11 5.62
N ARG A 362 7.52 -6.44 4.56
CA ARG A 362 6.13 -6.88 4.71
C ARG A 362 5.76 -7.94 3.70
N ASN A 363 5.04 -8.95 4.15
CA ASN A 363 4.43 -9.96 3.32
C ASN A 363 2.91 -9.87 3.46
N ILE A 364 2.20 -9.78 2.35
CA ILE A 364 0.73 -9.70 2.31
C ILE A 364 0.25 -10.91 1.54
N LYS A 365 -0.66 -11.68 2.13
CA LYS A 365 -1.37 -12.77 1.47
C LYS A 365 -2.85 -12.45 1.51
N MET A 366 -3.48 -12.47 0.36
CA MET A 366 -4.93 -12.29 0.26
C MET A 366 -5.55 -13.45 -0.50
N ALA A 367 -6.71 -13.89 -0.04
CA ALA A 367 -7.58 -14.78 -0.78
C ALA A 367 -8.99 -14.21 -0.74
N ASN A 368 -9.67 -14.23 -1.87
CA ASN A 368 -11.02 -13.71 -2.00
C ASN A 368 -11.87 -14.71 -2.79
N LEU A 369 -12.95 -15.17 -2.17
CA LEU A 369 -13.97 -16.00 -2.79
C LEU A 369 -15.27 -15.21 -2.89
N GLN A 370 -15.72 -14.98 -4.11
CA GLN A 370 -16.99 -14.33 -4.39
C GLN A 370 -17.90 -15.24 -5.21
N GLY A 371 -19.20 -15.07 -5.04
CA GLY A 371 -20.18 -15.76 -5.85
C GLY A 371 -21.46 -14.96 -5.94
N ASN A 372 -22.16 -15.12 -7.04
CA ASN A 372 -23.49 -14.55 -7.22
C ASN A 372 -24.39 -15.56 -7.94
N TYR A 373 -25.66 -15.55 -7.56
CA TYR A 373 -26.71 -16.28 -8.22
C TYR A 373 -27.93 -15.39 -8.42
N GLU A 374 -28.43 -15.36 -9.64
CA GLU A 374 -29.65 -14.64 -10.02
C GLU A 374 -30.84 -15.60 -10.14
N PHE A 375 -31.89 -15.32 -9.37
CA PHE A 375 -33.16 -16.04 -9.39
C PHE A 375 -34.04 -15.54 -10.53
N GLU A 376 -34.99 -16.37 -10.98
CA GLU A 376 -35.84 -16.04 -12.13
C GLU A 376 -36.79 -14.85 -11.89
N ASN A 377 -37.03 -14.52 -10.63
CA ASN A 377 -37.82 -13.36 -10.21
C ASN A 377 -36.99 -12.06 -10.15
N GLY A 378 -35.76 -12.05 -10.67
CA GLY A 378 -34.87 -10.88 -10.70
C GLY A 378 -34.17 -10.56 -9.37
N ILE A 379 -34.34 -11.41 -8.35
CA ILE A 379 -33.57 -11.29 -7.11
C ILE A 379 -32.18 -11.88 -7.34
N SER A 380 -31.12 -11.22 -6.84
CA SER A 380 -29.77 -11.80 -6.84
C SER A 380 -29.25 -11.97 -5.42
N VAL A 381 -28.56 -13.07 -5.15
CA VAL A 381 -27.84 -13.28 -3.88
C VAL A 381 -26.34 -13.35 -4.17
N GLY A 382 -25.58 -12.51 -3.48
CA GLY A 382 -24.12 -12.46 -3.56
C GLY A 382 -23.46 -12.85 -2.24
N VAL A 383 -22.32 -13.52 -2.32
CA VAL A 383 -21.44 -13.82 -1.19
C VAL A 383 -20.03 -13.31 -1.49
N ASN A 384 -19.35 -12.82 -0.47
CA ASN A 384 -17.98 -12.32 -0.56
C ASN A 384 -17.23 -12.69 0.72
N PHE A 385 -16.20 -13.51 0.59
CA PHE A 385 -15.35 -13.97 1.68
C PHE A 385 -13.91 -13.55 1.40
N GLY A 386 -13.35 -12.73 2.27
CA GLY A 386 -11.97 -12.31 2.22
C GLY A 386 -11.13 -12.90 3.35
N TYR A 387 -9.91 -13.29 3.01
CA TYR A 387 -8.82 -13.57 3.94
C TYR A 387 -7.67 -12.62 3.63
N ASP A 388 -7.10 -12.01 4.67
CA ASP A 388 -5.92 -11.17 4.61
C ASP A 388 -4.99 -11.54 5.76
N ASP A 389 -3.77 -11.92 5.44
CA ASP A 389 -2.67 -12.10 6.39
C ASP A 389 -1.51 -11.20 5.98
N THR A 390 -1.30 -10.17 6.79
CA THR A 390 -0.24 -9.19 6.61
C THR A 390 0.77 -9.34 7.75
N ARG A 391 2.00 -9.74 7.42
CA ARG A 391 3.10 -9.94 8.37
C ARG A 391 4.22 -8.93 8.13
N ALA A 392 4.58 -8.18 9.16
CA ALA A 392 5.83 -7.43 9.21
C ALA A 392 6.98 -8.38 9.52
N GLY A 393 8.12 -8.21 8.84
CA GLY A 393 9.30 -9.07 8.95
C GLY A 393 10.55 -8.36 9.41
#